data_AF-A0A432M0Y7-F1
#
_entry.id   AF-A0A432M0Y7-F1
#
_cell.length_a   1.000
_cell.length_b   1.000
_cell.length_c   1.000
_cell.angle_alpha   90.00
_cell.angle_beta   90.00
_cell.angle_gamma   90.00
#
_symmetry.space_group_name_H-M   'P 1'
#
loop_
_entity.id
_entity.type
_entity.pdbx_description
1 polymer ?
#
loop_
_entity_poly.entity_id
_entity_poly.type
_entity_poly.pdbx_seq_one_letter_code
_entity_poly.pdbx_strand_id
1 'polypeptide(L)'
;MTSHLDDVLHNPLRPEQLYATLARWLDLPPPADQAPDEPLPPRWRRACIDADVQEYERALARQDTANMLHFSHRAKGAALVLHADQVAELADRLELAARGYASLQPDDIQRTLAALKVAIARHFD
;
A
#
# COMPACT_ATOMS: atom_id res chain seq x y z
N MET A 1 8.54 21.97 -0.43
CA MET A 1 8.01 22.49 0.84
C MET A 1 8.17 21.38 1.86
N THR A 2 9.27 21.40 2.61
CA THR A 2 9.55 20.41 3.66
C THR A 2 8.55 20.64 4.78
N SER A 3 7.88 19.57 5.17
CA SER A 3 6.92 19.59 6.26
C SER A 3 7.70 19.86 7.55
N HIS A 4 7.17 20.64 8.49
CA HIS A 4 7.78 20.86 9.81
C HIS A 4 8.03 19.53 10.57
N LEU A 5 7.43 18.42 10.11
CA LEU A 5 7.72 17.05 10.56
C LEU A 5 9.11 16.54 10.15
N ASP A 6 9.67 16.96 9.01
CA ASP A 6 10.97 16.50 8.50
C ASP A 6 12.12 16.94 9.44
N ASP A 7 11.96 18.08 10.13
CA ASP A 7 12.88 18.60 11.13
C ASP A 7 12.88 17.78 12.43
N VAL A 8 11.81 17.02 12.69
CA VAL A 8 11.65 16.21 13.91
C VAL A 8 11.94 14.73 13.62
N LEU A 9 11.66 14.27 12.40
CA LEU A 9 11.71 12.87 12.00
C LEU A 9 12.42 12.73 10.65
N HIS A 10 13.72 12.44 10.69
CA HIS A 10 14.55 12.29 9.50
C HIS A 10 14.45 10.87 8.93
N ASN A 11 14.18 10.74 7.63
CA ASN A 11 14.09 9.44 6.95
C ASN A 11 15.46 9.04 6.36
N PRO A 12 15.94 7.77 6.48
CA PRO A 12 15.30 6.65 7.15
C PRO A 12 15.37 6.75 8.69
N LEU A 13 14.20 6.62 9.33
CA LEU A 13 14.11 6.53 10.78
C LEU A 13 14.46 5.12 11.23
N ARG A 14 15.38 5.00 12.18
CA ARG A 14 15.55 3.74 12.92
C ARG A 14 14.44 3.61 13.96
N PRO A 15 13.95 2.38 14.25
CA PRO A 15 12.90 2.15 15.23
C PRO A 15 13.19 2.79 16.60
N GLU A 16 14.45 2.76 17.05
CA GLU A 16 14.87 3.32 18.33
C GLU A 16 14.76 4.85 18.34
N GLN A 17 15.02 5.49 17.20
CA GLN A 17 14.91 6.94 17.04
C GLN A 17 13.45 7.40 17.03
N LEU A 18 12.57 6.63 16.36
CA LEU A 18 11.14 6.87 16.40
C LEU A 18 10.60 6.71 17.83
N TYR A 19 10.98 5.62 18.50
CA TYR A 19 10.58 5.35 19.87
C TYR A 19 11.02 6.48 20.82
N ALA A 20 12.29 6.89 20.76
CA ALA A 20 12.81 7.97 21.61
C ALA A 20 12.08 9.30 21.39
N THR A 21 11.73 9.63 20.13
CA THR A 21 10.97 10.83 19.82
C THR A 21 9.55 10.77 20.37
N LEU A 22 8.85 9.64 20.19
CA LEU A 22 7.48 9.46 20.70
C LEU A 22 7.44 9.38 22.24
N ALA A 23 8.42 8.74 22.87
CA ALA A 23 8.50 8.61 24.32
C ALA A 23 8.62 9.96 25.03
N ARG A 24 9.24 10.95 24.38
CA ARG A 24 9.31 12.33 24.89
C ARG A 24 7.97 13.06 24.94
N TRP A 25 6.99 12.62 24.15
CA TRP A 25 5.70 13.30 23.98
C TRP A 25 4.55 12.53 24.64
N LEU A 26 4.67 11.21 24.76
CA LEU A 26 3.59 10.30 25.13
C LEU A 26 3.86 9.53 26.44
N ASP A 27 4.94 9.85 27.18
CA ASP A 27 5.36 9.14 28.40
C ASP A 27 5.40 7.61 28.22
N LEU A 28 6.01 7.15 27.11
CA LEU A 28 6.04 5.73 26.77
C LEU A 28 6.94 4.92 27.73
N PRO A 29 6.49 3.74 28.19
CA PRO A 29 7.28 2.86 29.04
C PRO A 29 8.45 2.27 28.25
N PRO A 30 9.68 2.16 28.83
CA PRO A 30 10.89 1.77 28.12
C PRO A 30 10.67 0.56 27.20
N PRO A 31 11.28 0.55 26.00
CA PRO A 31 10.99 -0.46 25.00
C PRO A 31 11.34 -1.82 25.60
N ALA A 32 10.34 -2.67 25.76
CA ALA A 32 10.58 -4.06 26.11
C ALA A 32 11.34 -4.72 24.96
N ASP A 33 12.21 -5.71 25.24
CA ASP A 33 12.82 -6.61 24.25
C ASP A 33 11.75 -7.50 23.60
N GLN A 34 10.76 -6.87 22.98
CA GLN A 34 9.70 -7.52 22.25
C GLN A 34 10.23 -7.76 20.84
N ALA A 35 10.37 -9.04 20.49
CA ALA A 35 10.41 -9.43 19.09
C ALA A 35 9.24 -8.77 18.36
N PRO A 36 9.39 -8.41 17.07
CA PRO A 36 8.31 -7.77 16.32
C PRO A 36 7.02 -8.55 16.54
N ASP A 37 5.96 -7.84 16.92
CA ASP A 37 4.66 -8.43 17.18
C ASP A 37 4.26 -9.36 16.04
N GLU A 38 3.56 -10.43 16.42
CA GLU A 38 2.91 -11.40 15.54
C GLU A 38 2.36 -10.71 14.28
N PRO A 39 2.60 -11.26 13.08
CA PRO A 39 2.35 -10.53 11.85
C PRO A 39 0.89 -10.06 11.80
N LEU A 40 0.68 -8.77 11.52
CA LEU A 40 -0.63 -8.07 11.57
C LEU A 40 -1.81 -8.97 11.18
N PRO A 41 -2.94 -8.97 11.91
CA PRO A 41 -4.04 -9.87 11.61
C PRO A 41 -4.48 -9.77 10.14
N PRO A 42 -4.85 -10.87 9.46
CA PRO A 42 -5.14 -10.87 8.02
C PRO A 42 -6.14 -9.79 7.55
N ARG A 43 -7.13 -9.46 8.39
CA ARG A 43 -8.11 -8.39 8.14
C ARG A 43 -7.48 -7.01 7.91
N TRP A 44 -6.38 -6.69 8.59
CA TRP A 44 -5.68 -5.42 8.43
C TRP A 44 -4.94 -5.38 7.09
N ARG A 45 -4.35 -6.51 6.69
CA ARG A 45 -3.64 -6.60 5.42
C ARG A 45 -4.62 -6.53 4.23
N ARG A 46 -5.83 -7.10 4.36
CA ARG A 46 -6.94 -6.91 3.41
C ARG A 46 -7.33 -5.44 3.29
N ALA A 47 -7.58 -4.77 4.41
CA ALA A 47 -7.97 -3.37 4.43
C ALA A 47 -6.94 -2.44 3.76
N CYS A 48 -5.64 -2.75 3.87
CA CYS A 48 -4.59 -2.03 3.16
C CYS A 48 -4.71 -2.15 1.63
N ILE A 49 -4.97 -3.36 1.12
CA ILE A 49 -5.16 -3.57 -0.33
C ILE A 49 -6.41 -2.85 -0.81
N ASP A 50 -7.53 -2.96 -0.08
CA ASP A 50 -8.78 -2.28 -0.44
C ASP A 50 -8.61 -0.76 -0.50
N ALA A 51 -7.88 -0.19 0.47
CA ALA A 51 -7.57 1.23 0.49
C ALA A 51 -6.71 1.64 -0.73
N ASP A 52 -5.65 0.89 -1.04
CA ASP A 52 -4.79 1.18 -2.19
C ASP A 52 -5.57 1.06 -3.52
N VAL A 53 -6.47 0.09 -3.65
CA VAL A 53 -7.36 -0.03 -4.83
C VAL A 53 -8.32 1.14 -4.95
N GLN A 54 -8.88 1.62 -3.84
CA GLN A 54 -9.76 2.78 -3.83
C GLN A 54 -9.02 4.07 -4.19
N GLU A 55 -7.79 4.25 -3.73
CA GLU A 55 -6.97 5.41 -4.11
C GLU A 55 -6.54 5.32 -5.59
N TYR A 56 -6.27 4.13 -6.11
CA TYR A 56 -6.05 3.92 -7.54
C TYR A 56 -7.25 4.37 -8.37
N GLU A 57 -8.47 4.02 -7.97
CA GLU A 57 -9.72 4.47 -8.63
C GLU A 57 -9.80 6.00 -8.71
N ARG A 58 -9.44 6.69 -7.62
CA ARG A 58 -9.42 8.16 -7.57
C ARG A 58 -8.32 8.76 -8.43
N ALA A 59 -7.14 8.15 -8.45
CA ALA A 59 -6.03 8.57 -9.30
C ALA A 59 -6.38 8.38 -10.79
N LEU A 60 -7.01 7.26 -11.15
CA LEU A 60 -7.50 6.99 -12.49
C LEU A 60 -8.51 8.05 -12.97
N ALA A 61 -9.48 8.41 -12.12
CA ALA A 61 -10.45 9.46 -12.45
C ALA A 61 -9.82 10.83 -12.71
N ARG A 62 -8.63 11.08 -12.15
CA ARG A 62 -7.85 12.32 -12.32
C ARG A 62 -6.75 12.18 -13.38
N GLN A 63 -6.62 11.01 -14.01
CA GLN A 63 -5.51 10.66 -14.91
C GLN A 63 -4.12 10.88 -14.28
N ASP A 64 -4.02 10.70 -12.97
CA ASP A 64 -2.79 10.88 -12.20
C ASP A 64 -1.95 9.60 -12.26
N THR A 65 -1.17 9.47 -13.33
CA THR A 65 -0.38 8.27 -13.61
C THR A 65 0.67 7.97 -12.55
N ALA A 66 1.22 8.99 -11.89
CA ALA A 66 2.20 8.82 -10.81
C ALA A 66 1.57 8.13 -9.60
N ASN A 67 0.39 8.59 -9.18
CA ASN A 67 -0.34 7.97 -8.09
C ASN A 67 -0.95 6.62 -8.48
N MET A 68 -1.42 6.45 -9.71
CA MET A 68 -1.84 5.14 -10.22
C MET A 68 -0.71 4.11 -10.06
N LEU A 69 0.50 4.44 -10.52
CA LEU A 69 1.68 3.59 -10.39
C LEU A 69 1.99 3.27 -8.92
N HIS A 70 1.97 4.29 -8.06
CA HIS A 70 2.24 4.14 -6.63
C HIS A 70 1.28 3.15 -5.96
N PHE A 71 -0.03 3.33 -6.15
CA PHE A 71 -1.04 2.50 -5.50
C PHE A 71 -1.09 1.08 -6.07
N SER A 72 -0.93 0.90 -7.39
CA SER A 72 -0.84 -0.45 -7.97
C SER A 72 0.39 -1.22 -7.47
N HIS A 73 1.53 -0.54 -7.32
CA HIS A 73 2.76 -1.15 -6.82
C HIS A 73 2.62 -1.61 -5.36
N ARG A 74 2.02 -0.75 -4.51
CA ARG A 74 1.76 -1.09 -3.11
C ARG A 74 0.77 -2.23 -2.96
N ALA A 75 -0.33 -2.21 -3.72
CA ALA A 75 -1.31 -3.29 -3.74
C ALA A 75 -0.69 -4.63 -4.17
N LYS A 76 0.15 -4.62 -5.22
CA LYS A 76 0.93 -5.79 -5.66
C LYS A 76 1.84 -6.32 -4.54
N GLY A 77 2.61 -5.45 -3.90
CA GLY A 77 3.51 -5.82 -2.81
C GLY A 77 2.76 -6.46 -1.64
N ALA A 78 1.65 -5.85 -1.22
CA ALA A 78 0.79 -6.40 -0.17
C ALA A 78 0.19 -7.76 -0.55
N ALA A 79 -0.26 -7.93 -1.79
CA ALA A 79 -0.80 -9.19 -2.29
C ALA A 79 0.25 -10.32 -2.30
N LEU A 80 1.50 -10.02 -2.68
CA LEU A 80 2.60 -10.98 -2.65
C LEU A 80 2.93 -11.44 -1.23
N VAL A 81 2.97 -10.51 -0.26
CA VAL A 81 3.17 -10.83 1.16
C VAL A 81 2.05 -11.74 1.69
N LEU A 82 0.86 -11.65 1.10
CA LEU A 82 -0.32 -12.43 1.48
C LEU A 82 -0.48 -13.74 0.70
N HIS A 83 0.43 -14.06 -0.23
CA HIS A 83 0.29 -15.19 -1.15
C HIS A 83 -1.01 -15.16 -1.97
N ALA A 84 -1.49 -13.95 -2.29
CA ALA A 84 -2.66 -13.72 -3.12
C ALA A 84 -2.24 -13.52 -4.59
N ASP A 85 -1.72 -14.59 -5.22
CA ASP A 85 -1.04 -14.51 -6.52
C ASP A 85 -1.89 -13.85 -7.62
N GLN A 86 -3.19 -14.19 -7.69
CA GLN A 86 -4.10 -13.60 -8.67
C GLN A 86 -4.31 -12.09 -8.44
N VAL A 87 -4.37 -11.65 -7.17
CA VAL A 87 -4.48 -10.23 -6.81
C VAL A 87 -3.19 -9.50 -7.21
N ALA A 88 -2.03 -10.11 -6.97
CA ALA A 88 -0.73 -9.56 -7.34
C ALA A 88 -0.59 -9.41 -8.87
N GLU A 89 -1.01 -10.39 -9.65
CA GLU A 89 -0.96 -10.35 -11.12
C GLU A 89 -1.85 -9.22 -11.68
N LEU A 90 -3.07 -9.08 -11.17
CA LEU A 90 -3.99 -8.04 -11.62
C LEU A 90 -3.48 -6.64 -11.24
N ALA A 91 -2.91 -6.48 -10.04
CA ALA A 91 -2.25 -5.23 -9.63
C ALA A 91 -1.03 -4.91 -10.50
N ASP A 92 -0.23 -5.91 -10.87
CA ASP A 92 0.93 -5.75 -11.78
C ASP A 92 0.51 -5.26 -13.17
N ARG A 93 -0.59 -5.81 -13.73
CA ARG A 93 -1.13 -5.35 -15.01
C ARG A 93 -1.54 -3.88 -14.97
N LEU A 94 -2.14 -3.42 -13.87
CA LEU A 94 -2.47 -2.01 -13.66
C LEU A 94 -1.22 -1.13 -13.51
N GLU A 95 -0.17 -1.65 -12.85
CA GLU A 95 1.12 -0.96 -12.72
C GLU A 95 1.81 -0.80 -14.08
N LEU A 96 1.85 -1.86 -14.90
CA LEU A 96 2.42 -1.85 -16.25
C LEU A 96 1.65 -0.89 -17.19
N ALA A 97 0.32 -0.81 -17.03
CA ALA A 97 -0.50 0.20 -17.70
C ALA A 97 -0.08 1.62 -17.32
N ALA A 98 0.02 1.90 -16.02
CA ALA A 98 0.37 3.22 -15.50
C ALA A 98 1.79 3.65 -15.90
N ARG A 99 2.72 2.70 -16.05
CA ARG A 99 4.08 2.92 -16.57
C ARG A 99 4.12 3.20 -18.08
N GLY A 100 3.03 2.97 -18.81
CA GLY A 100 2.97 3.09 -20.26
C GLY A 100 3.61 1.94 -21.03
N TYR A 101 3.97 0.84 -20.35
CA TYR A 101 4.53 -0.36 -21.00
C TYR A 101 3.44 -1.23 -21.65
N ALA A 102 2.22 -1.17 -21.12
CA ALA A 102 1.05 -1.77 -21.73
C ALA A 102 0.12 -0.65 -22.20
N SER A 103 -0.17 -0.60 -23.51
CA SER A 103 -1.19 0.30 -24.07
C SER A 103 -2.58 -0.29 -23.79
N LEU A 104 -2.94 -0.37 -22.50
CA LEU A 104 -4.28 -0.77 -22.09
C LEU A 104 -5.21 0.40 -22.38
N GLN A 105 -6.28 0.13 -23.14
CA GLN A 105 -7.33 1.12 -23.33
C GLN A 105 -8.01 1.40 -21.98
N PRO A 106 -8.62 2.58 -21.79
CA PRO A 106 -9.32 2.91 -20.55
C PRO A 106 -10.31 1.82 -20.10
N ASP A 107 -11.00 1.19 -21.05
CA ASP A 107 -11.95 0.09 -20.79
C ASP A 107 -11.25 -1.17 -20.26
N ASP A 108 -10.03 -1.46 -20.71
CA ASP A 108 -9.25 -2.60 -20.22
C ASP A 108 -8.71 -2.36 -18.82
N ILE A 109 -8.35 -1.12 -18.48
CA ILE A 109 -7.98 -0.71 -17.12
C ILE A 109 -9.18 -0.93 -16.19
N GLN A 110 -10.37 -0.46 -16.58
CA GLN A 110 -11.58 -0.66 -15.78
C GLN A 110 -11.94 -2.14 -15.61
N ARG A 111 -11.81 -2.95 -16.67
CA ARG A 111 -12.05 -4.40 -16.59
C ARG A 111 -11.07 -5.09 -15.64
N THR A 112 -9.79 -4.71 -15.71
CA THR A 112 -8.75 -5.26 -14.85
C THR A 112 -8.99 -4.88 -13.39
N LEU A 113 -9.37 -3.62 -13.14
CA LEU A 113 -9.72 -3.13 -11.81
C LEU A 113 -10.96 -3.84 -11.23
N ALA A 114 -12.00 -4.07 -12.03
CA ALA A 114 -13.16 -4.84 -11.61
C ALA A 114 -12.78 -6.29 -11.27
N ALA A 115 -11.94 -6.93 -12.09
CA ALA A 115 -11.43 -8.27 -11.81
C ALA A 115 -10.59 -8.32 -10.52
N LEU A 116 -9.77 -7.29 -10.27
CA LEU A 116 -8.97 -7.16 -9.04
C LEU A 116 -9.86 -7.14 -7.80
N LYS A 117 -10.92 -6.34 -7.80
CA LYS A 117 -11.88 -6.25 -6.69
C LYS A 117 -12.58 -7.59 -6.43
N VAL A 118 -12.94 -8.32 -7.48
CA VAL A 118 -13.52 -9.68 -7.37
C VAL A 118 -12.50 -10.69 -6.80
N ALA A 119 -11.24 -10.62 -7.22
CA ALA A 119 -10.19 -11.50 -6.72
C ALA A 119 -9.92 -11.25 -5.23
N ILE A 120 -9.90 -9.98 -4.79
CA ILE A 120 -9.76 -9.60 -3.37
C ILE A 120 -10.95 -10.10 -2.55
N ALA A 121 -12.18 -9.97 -3.07
CA ALA A 121 -13.36 -10.53 -2.40
C ALA A 121 -13.19 -12.04 -2.16
N ARG A 122 -12.88 -12.81 -3.23
CA ARG A 122 -12.77 -14.27 -3.18
C ARG A 122 -11.63 -14.81 -2.31
N HIS A 123 -10.51 -14.10 -2.25
CA HIS A 123 -9.32 -14.61 -1.56
C HIS A 123 -9.37 -14.38 -0.04
N PHE A 124 -10.12 -13.37 0.40
CA PHE A 124 -10.09 -12.90 1.79
C PHE A 124 -11.46 -12.93 2.49
N ASP A 125 -12.52 -13.41 1.82
CA ASP A 125 -13.81 -13.82 2.41
C ASP A 125 -13.73 -15.25 2.96
#